data_AF-A0A367QL81-F1
#
_entry.id   AF-A0A367QL81-F1
#
_cell.length_a   1.000
_cell.length_b   1.000
_cell.length_c   1.000
_cell.angle_alpha   90.00
_cell.angle_beta   90.00
_cell.angle_gamma   90.00
#
_symmetry.space_group_name_H-M   'P 1'
#
loop_
_entity.id
_entity.type
_entity.pdbx_description
1 polymer ?
#
loop_
_entity_poly.entity_id
_entity_poly.type
_entity_poly.pdbx_seq_one_letter_code
_entity_poly.pdbx_strand_id
1 'polypeptide(L)'
;MFAIFLLGIIVSSIFCYNILRSNTEHELNRQANVLISTMDSIRKYNQDKVNPLLEKQSEQKFLLESIPSYAVSEVFNILTNSYKDKYGEYIYKDAMINPTNSNDLATEEEIKIIERLSEQDKLGGQNIAQGFLTIDGKKKFYTSRPIKITQSSCLICHTSLEKSPKSLQILYEQGKYGANQGFGWELNKIIGTKMIYIPAEQVYKITNENFILIIGIFTAIFAVTIFLATLWLKQYVVQPLNRITQVAEAVSLGEMDIEFKKHSNDEIGHLADAFTRMKTSLEIALKRLVKKVDRNQNQL
;
A
#
# COMPACT_ATOMS: atom_id res chain seq x y z
N MET A 1 1.42 20.47 24.33
CA MET A 1 0.55 19.31 24.05
C MET A 1 0.15 19.23 22.57
N PHE A 2 -0.48 20.27 22.00
CA PHE A 2 -0.87 20.31 20.59
C PHE A 2 0.28 20.06 19.58
N ALA A 3 1.45 20.67 19.78
CA ALA A 3 2.59 20.49 18.87
C ALA A 3 3.13 19.04 18.86
N ILE A 4 3.22 18.40 20.03
CA ILE A 4 3.65 16.99 20.17
C ILE A 4 2.63 16.07 19.48
N PHE A 5 1.35 16.39 19.60
CA PHE A 5 0.28 15.63 18.96
C PHE A 5 0.30 15.75 17.44
N LEU A 6 0.46 16.97 16.90
CA LEU A 6 0.63 17.20 15.47
C LEU A 6 1.82 16.43 14.91
N LEU A 7 2.96 16.45 15.61
CA LEU A 7 4.14 15.67 15.24
C LEU A 7 3.82 14.16 15.20
N GLY A 8 3.12 13.65 16.22
CA GLY A 8 2.70 12.24 16.30
C GLY A 8 1.80 11.82 15.15
N ILE A 9 0.82 12.66 14.77
CA ILE A 9 -0.04 12.42 13.60
C ILE A 9 0.79 12.39 12.33
N ILE A 10 1.69 13.36 12.12
CA ILE A 10 2.49 13.44 10.89
C ILE A 10 3.36 12.19 10.74
N VAL A 11 4.09 11.80 11.79
CA VAL A 11 4.94 10.61 11.76
C VAL A 11 4.12 9.34 11.53
N SER A 12 3.00 9.18 12.24
CA SER A 12 2.12 8.01 12.09
C SER A 12 1.49 7.94 10.70
N SER A 13 1.12 9.10 10.14
CA SER A 13 0.57 9.22 8.79
C SER A 13 1.55 8.75 7.73
N ILE A 14 2.81 9.20 7.81
CA ILE A 14 3.87 8.80 6.88
C ILE A 14 4.09 7.28 6.95
N PHE A 15 4.19 6.73 8.17
CA PHE A 15 4.39 5.30 8.36
C PHE A 15 3.20 4.46 7.85
N CYS A 16 1.98 4.88 8.19
CA CYS A 16 0.75 4.24 7.74
C CYS A 16 0.61 4.25 6.21
N TYR A 17 0.90 5.39 5.57
CA TYR A 17 0.87 5.52 4.12
C TYR A 17 1.85 4.56 3.44
N ASN A 18 3.08 4.46 3.95
CA ASN A 18 4.09 3.56 3.41
C ASN A 18 3.69 2.08 3.55
N ILE A 19 3.11 1.70 4.70
CA ILE A 19 2.60 0.33 4.91
C ILE A 19 1.44 0.03 3.95
N LEU A 20 0.46 0.92 3.85
CA LEU A 20 -0.70 0.73 2.96
C LEU A 20 -0.27 0.61 1.50
N ARG A 21 0.68 1.44 1.07
CA ARG A 21 1.23 1.38 -0.27
C ARG A 21 1.92 0.04 -0.51
N SER A 22 2.81 -0.37 0.38
CA SER A 22 3.53 -1.66 0.25
C SER A 22 2.56 -2.84 0.24
N ASN A 23 1.56 -2.85 1.11
CA ASN A 23 0.53 -3.89 1.14
C ASN A 23 -0.29 -3.93 -0.16
N THR A 24 -0.63 -2.77 -0.73
CA THR A 24 -1.36 -2.69 -2.00
C THR A 24 -0.51 -3.24 -3.15
N GLU A 25 0.77 -2.90 -3.20
CA GLU A 25 1.72 -3.44 -4.19
C GLU A 25 1.86 -4.97 -4.06
N HIS A 26 1.94 -5.50 -2.83
CA HIS A 26 1.98 -6.95 -2.58
C HIS A 26 0.71 -7.67 -3.01
N GLU A 27 -0.47 -7.12 -2.71
CA GLU A 27 -1.75 -7.73 -3.07
C GLU A 27 -1.95 -7.75 -4.59
N LEU A 28 -1.66 -6.63 -5.27
CA LEU A 28 -1.71 -6.57 -6.72
C LEU A 28 -0.75 -7.56 -7.38
N ASN A 29 0.46 -7.69 -6.83
CA ASN A 29 1.41 -8.67 -7.32
C ASN A 29 0.89 -10.11 -7.15
N ARG A 30 0.24 -10.43 -6.03
CA ARG A 30 -0.37 -11.75 -5.81
C ARG A 30 -1.46 -12.04 -6.84
N GLN A 31 -2.35 -11.09 -7.07
CA GLN A 31 -3.43 -11.21 -8.06
C GLN A 31 -2.87 -11.33 -9.49
N ALA A 32 -1.90 -10.50 -9.85
CA ALA A 32 -1.29 -10.53 -11.17
C ALA A 32 -0.46 -11.81 -11.41
N ASN A 33 0.17 -12.37 -10.37
CA ASN A 33 0.82 -13.67 -10.45
C ASN A 33 -0.16 -14.81 -10.71
N VAL A 34 -1.33 -14.80 -10.07
CA VAL A 34 -2.40 -15.75 -10.38
C VAL A 34 -2.82 -15.59 -11.83
N LEU A 35 -3.01 -14.35 -12.29
CA LEU A 35 -3.44 -14.07 -13.65
C LEU A 35 -2.41 -14.53 -14.71
N ILE A 36 -1.11 -14.28 -14.50
CA ILE A 36 -0.04 -14.84 -15.36
C ILE A 36 -0.07 -16.36 -15.36
N SER A 37 -0.26 -17.00 -14.19
CA SER A 37 -0.31 -18.47 -14.09
C SER A 37 -1.53 -19.05 -14.85
N THR A 38 -2.65 -18.34 -14.82
CA THR A 38 -3.84 -18.67 -15.61
C THR A 38 -3.55 -18.55 -17.11
N MET A 39 -2.88 -17.48 -17.54
CA MET A 39 -2.47 -17.30 -18.94
C MET A 39 -1.50 -18.40 -19.40
N ASP A 40 -0.54 -18.79 -18.55
CA ASP A 40 0.33 -19.95 -18.81
C ASP A 40 -0.45 -21.25 -18.94
N SER A 41 -1.49 -21.43 -18.13
CA SER A 41 -2.36 -22.61 -18.20
C SER A 41 -3.18 -22.64 -19.49
N ILE A 42 -3.69 -21.48 -19.94
CA ILE A 42 -4.37 -21.34 -21.24
C ILE A 42 -3.42 -21.66 -22.39
N ARG A 43 -2.20 -21.09 -22.36
CA ARG A 43 -1.14 -21.38 -23.34
C ARG A 43 -0.88 -22.88 -23.43
N LYS A 44 -0.67 -23.51 -22.27
CA LYS A 44 -0.42 -24.95 -22.16
C LYS A 44 -1.59 -25.78 -22.68
N TYR A 45 -2.83 -25.41 -22.34
CA TYR A 45 -4.02 -26.08 -22.85
C TYR A 45 -4.12 -25.98 -24.38
N ASN A 46 -3.92 -24.78 -24.94
CA ASN A 46 -3.93 -24.57 -26.39
C ASN A 46 -2.85 -25.44 -27.06
N GLN A 47 -1.63 -25.42 -26.55
CA GLN A 47 -0.51 -26.21 -27.05
C GLN A 47 -0.75 -27.72 -26.96
N ASP A 48 -1.23 -28.23 -25.82
CA ASP A 48 -1.34 -29.67 -25.55
C ASP A 48 -2.64 -30.29 -26.09
N LYS A 49 -3.71 -29.50 -26.24
CA LYS A 49 -5.07 -30.00 -26.55
C LYS A 49 -5.69 -29.42 -27.81
N VAL A 50 -5.41 -28.17 -28.15
CA VAL A 50 -6.03 -27.51 -29.32
C VAL A 50 -5.15 -27.71 -30.56
N ASN A 51 -3.86 -27.41 -30.46
CA ASN A 51 -2.93 -27.49 -31.59
C ASN A 51 -2.92 -28.85 -32.30
N PRO A 52 -2.88 -30.00 -31.59
CA PRO A 52 -2.91 -31.31 -32.27
C PRO A 52 -4.19 -31.56 -33.09
N LEU A 53 -5.30 -30.90 -32.75
CA LEU A 53 -6.56 -31.03 -33.49
C LEU A 53 -6.61 -30.18 -34.77
N LEU A 54 -5.74 -29.16 -34.84
CA LEU A 54 -5.68 -28.20 -35.94
C LEU A 54 -4.47 -28.40 -36.87
N GLU A 55 -3.52 -29.27 -36.51
CA GLU A 55 -2.23 -29.46 -37.19
C GLU A 55 -2.37 -29.55 -38.72
N LYS A 56 -3.22 -30.45 -39.22
CA LYS A 56 -3.42 -30.66 -40.66
C LYS A 56 -3.99 -29.42 -41.37
N GLN A 57 -4.96 -28.75 -40.76
CA GLN A 57 -5.58 -27.56 -41.32
C GLN A 57 -4.60 -26.37 -41.27
N SER A 58 -3.84 -26.24 -40.18
CA SER A 58 -2.84 -25.20 -39.96
C SER A 58 -1.66 -25.28 -40.93
N GLU A 59 -1.29 -26.47 -41.39
CA GLU A 59 -0.30 -26.65 -42.45
C GLU A 59 -0.76 -26.07 -43.80
N GLN A 60 -2.05 -26.22 -44.11
CA GLN A 60 -2.63 -25.77 -45.39
C GLN A 60 -3.05 -24.30 -45.37
N LYS A 61 -3.58 -23.83 -44.24
CA LYS A 61 -4.08 -22.47 -44.03
C LYS A 61 -3.64 -21.99 -42.66
N PHE A 62 -3.06 -20.81 -42.58
CA PHE A 62 -2.64 -20.26 -41.29
C PHE A 62 -3.86 -19.98 -40.39
N LEU A 63 -3.97 -20.70 -39.27
CA LEU A 63 -5.03 -20.54 -38.26
C LEU A 63 -4.45 -19.88 -37.01
N LEU A 64 -4.97 -18.71 -36.64
CA LEU A 64 -4.50 -17.98 -35.47
C LEU A 64 -4.76 -18.77 -34.18
N GLU A 65 -5.85 -19.54 -34.14
CA GLU A 65 -6.26 -20.39 -33.03
C GLU A 65 -5.26 -21.52 -32.72
N SER A 66 -4.37 -21.85 -33.68
CA SER A 66 -3.28 -22.81 -33.49
C SER A 66 -2.00 -22.18 -32.90
N ILE A 67 -2.01 -20.87 -32.63
CA ILE A 67 -0.89 -20.14 -32.05
C ILE A 67 -1.15 -19.90 -30.56
N PRO A 68 -0.39 -20.52 -29.64
CA PRO A 68 -0.65 -20.40 -28.21
C PRO A 68 -0.58 -18.96 -27.68
N SER A 69 0.33 -18.13 -28.17
CA SER A 69 0.39 -16.71 -27.80
C SER A 69 -0.88 -15.95 -28.20
N TYR A 70 -1.47 -16.27 -29.36
CA TYR A 70 -2.71 -15.63 -29.81
C TYR A 70 -3.87 -15.96 -28.87
N ALA A 71 -4.04 -17.24 -28.51
CA ALA A 71 -5.08 -17.67 -27.57
C ALA A 71 -4.98 -16.96 -26.21
N VAL A 72 -3.76 -16.78 -25.69
CA VAL A 72 -3.54 -16.05 -24.43
C VAL A 72 -3.94 -14.58 -24.55
N SER A 73 -3.41 -13.89 -25.56
CA SER A 73 -3.70 -12.46 -25.76
C SER A 73 -5.20 -12.22 -25.98
N GLU A 74 -5.86 -13.07 -26.76
CA GLU A 74 -7.29 -12.94 -27.03
C GLU A 74 -8.14 -13.20 -25.78
N VAL A 75 -7.85 -14.26 -25.02
CA VAL A 75 -8.57 -14.53 -23.76
C VAL A 75 -8.37 -13.42 -22.75
N PHE A 76 -7.15 -12.86 -22.66
CA PHE A 76 -6.89 -11.72 -21.78
C PHE A 76 -7.65 -10.47 -22.23
N ASN A 77 -7.71 -10.18 -23.53
CA ASN A 77 -8.50 -9.07 -24.09
C ASN A 77 -9.99 -9.25 -23.81
N ILE A 78 -10.53 -10.46 -23.97
CA ILE A 78 -11.92 -10.78 -23.63
C ILE A 78 -12.16 -10.52 -22.14
N LEU A 79 -11.26 -10.97 -21.26
CA LEU A 79 -11.35 -10.74 -19.81
C LEU A 79 -11.40 -9.25 -19.47
N THR A 80 -10.44 -8.46 -19.96
CA THR A 80 -10.36 -7.04 -19.61
C THR A 80 -11.50 -6.23 -20.20
N ASN A 81 -11.96 -6.55 -21.41
CA ASN A 81 -13.13 -5.90 -22.01
C ASN A 81 -14.44 -6.28 -21.30
N SER A 82 -14.63 -7.55 -20.95
CA SER A 82 -15.87 -8.03 -20.31
C SER A 82 -16.03 -7.54 -18.88
N TYR A 83 -14.91 -7.29 -18.19
CA TYR A 83 -14.88 -6.88 -16.79
C TYR A 83 -14.14 -5.56 -16.60
N LYS A 84 -14.34 -4.63 -17.55
CA LYS A 84 -13.67 -3.33 -17.60
C LYS A 84 -13.81 -2.51 -16.31
N ASP A 85 -14.94 -2.61 -15.62
CA ASP A 85 -15.15 -1.90 -14.34
C ASP A 85 -14.27 -2.43 -13.20
N LYS A 86 -13.80 -3.68 -13.30
CA LYS A 86 -12.98 -4.34 -12.27
C LYS A 86 -11.50 -4.36 -12.61
N TYR A 87 -11.17 -4.67 -13.85
CA TYR A 87 -9.78 -4.84 -14.31
C TYR A 87 -9.32 -3.72 -15.24
N GLY A 88 -10.18 -2.75 -15.57
CA GLY A 88 -9.80 -1.50 -16.23
C GLY A 88 -8.89 -1.67 -17.44
N GLU A 89 -7.83 -0.85 -17.47
CA GLU A 89 -6.81 -0.83 -18.52
C GLU A 89 -5.65 -1.81 -18.24
N TYR A 90 -5.94 -3.00 -17.70
CA TYR A 90 -4.91 -4.04 -17.57
C TYR A 90 -4.47 -4.48 -18.96
N ILE A 91 -3.17 -4.66 -19.15
CA ILE A 91 -2.59 -5.07 -20.43
C ILE A 91 -1.73 -6.30 -20.22
N TYR A 92 -1.96 -7.33 -21.02
CA TYR A 92 -1.05 -8.45 -21.15
C TYR A 92 -0.17 -8.23 -22.38
N LYS A 93 1.13 -8.52 -22.25
CA LYS A 93 2.07 -8.47 -23.37
C LYS A 93 3.09 -9.60 -23.23
N ASP A 94 3.34 -10.32 -24.32
CA ASP A 94 4.56 -11.12 -24.45
C ASP A 94 5.64 -10.16 -24.95
N ALA A 95 6.45 -9.57 -24.07
CA ALA A 95 7.56 -8.72 -24.49
C ALA A 95 8.75 -9.60 -24.92
N MET A 96 9.10 -9.57 -26.20
CA MET A 96 10.09 -10.49 -26.80
C MET A 96 11.20 -9.74 -27.52
N ILE A 97 12.40 -10.33 -27.52
CA ILE A 97 13.57 -9.76 -28.21
C ILE A 97 13.37 -9.78 -29.72
N ASN A 98 12.85 -10.90 -30.26
CA ASN A 98 12.53 -11.06 -31.67
C ASN A 98 11.18 -11.79 -31.84
N PRO A 99 10.04 -11.09 -31.74
CA PRO A 99 8.72 -11.68 -31.96
C PRO A 99 8.34 -11.75 -33.44
N THR A 100 7.42 -12.65 -33.78
CA THR A 100 6.72 -12.63 -35.08
C THR A 100 5.78 -11.43 -35.19
N ASN A 101 5.11 -11.06 -34.07
CA ASN A 101 4.19 -9.93 -34.01
C ASN A 101 4.91 -8.68 -33.47
N SER A 102 4.88 -7.57 -34.21
CA SER A 102 5.58 -6.34 -33.81
C SER A 102 5.03 -5.71 -32.52
N ASN A 103 3.78 -5.96 -32.16
CA ASN A 103 3.20 -5.48 -30.91
C ASN A 103 3.86 -6.11 -29.66
N ASP A 104 4.49 -7.27 -29.85
CA ASP A 104 5.19 -8.03 -28.82
C ASP A 104 6.66 -7.62 -28.72
N LEU A 105 7.13 -6.67 -29.54
CA LEU A 105 8.54 -6.24 -29.51
C LEU A 105 8.85 -5.56 -28.18
N ALA A 106 9.89 -6.05 -27.51
CA ALA A 106 10.32 -5.52 -26.23
C ALA A 106 10.87 -4.10 -26.37
N THR A 107 10.49 -3.19 -25.48
CA THR A 107 11.15 -1.89 -25.31
C THR A 107 12.51 -2.06 -24.63
N GLU A 108 13.33 -1.02 -24.62
CA GLU A 108 14.63 -1.05 -23.94
C GLU A 108 14.51 -1.38 -22.44
N GLU A 109 13.46 -0.91 -21.78
CA GLU A 109 13.18 -1.22 -20.37
C GLU A 109 12.73 -2.67 -20.19
N GLU A 110 11.92 -3.20 -21.10
CA GLU A 110 11.49 -4.60 -21.10
C GLU A 110 12.67 -5.54 -21.36
N ILE A 111 13.63 -5.17 -22.22
CA ILE A 111 14.86 -5.92 -22.45
C ILE A 111 15.69 -6.06 -21.17
N LYS A 112 15.87 -4.97 -20.40
CA LYS A 112 16.56 -5.04 -19.09
C LYS A 112 15.87 -6.01 -18.12
N ILE A 113 14.55 -6.12 -18.19
CA ILE A 113 13.79 -7.09 -17.38
C ILE A 113 14.04 -8.52 -17.86
N ILE A 114 14.09 -8.74 -19.19
CA ILE A 114 14.41 -10.05 -19.78
C ILE A 114 15.82 -10.49 -19.36
N GLU A 115 16.80 -9.58 -19.36
CA GLU A 115 18.17 -9.84 -18.89
C GLU A 115 18.20 -10.22 -17.41
N ARG A 116 17.54 -9.43 -16.55
CA ARG A 116 17.42 -9.73 -15.12
C ARG A 116 16.78 -11.10 -14.86
N LEU A 117 15.71 -11.43 -15.58
CA LEU A 117 15.05 -12.73 -15.46
C LEU A 117 15.95 -13.87 -15.95
N SER A 118 16.77 -13.61 -16.98
CA SER A 118 17.74 -14.57 -17.48
C SER A 118 18.86 -14.85 -16.49
N GLU A 119 19.29 -13.85 -15.73
CA GLU A 119 20.24 -14.03 -14.62
C GLU A 119 19.61 -14.80 -13.46
N GLN A 120 18.37 -14.49 -13.09
CA GLN A 120 17.64 -15.24 -12.06
C GLN A 120 17.50 -16.72 -12.43
N ASP A 121 17.14 -17.05 -13.67
CA ASP A 121 16.95 -18.43 -14.11
C ASP A 121 18.25 -19.24 -14.02
N LYS A 122 19.40 -18.64 -14.38
CA LYS A 122 20.72 -19.26 -14.24
C LYS A 122 21.07 -19.57 -12.78
N LEU A 123 20.58 -18.76 -11.84
CA LEU A 123 20.82 -18.90 -10.41
C LEU A 123 19.76 -19.74 -9.69
N GLY A 124 18.76 -20.29 -10.40
CA GLY A 124 17.63 -21.01 -9.79
C GLY A 124 16.71 -20.11 -8.94
N GLY A 125 16.63 -18.83 -9.30
CA GLY A 125 15.81 -17.84 -8.60
C GLY A 125 14.30 -18.03 -8.83
N GLN A 126 13.52 -17.11 -8.25
CA GLN A 126 12.05 -17.17 -8.34
C GLN A 126 11.50 -16.91 -9.75
N ASN A 127 12.32 -16.42 -10.69
CA ASN A 127 11.92 -16.10 -12.07
C ASN A 127 10.73 -15.13 -12.14
N ILE A 128 10.74 -14.14 -11.24
CA ILE A 128 9.73 -13.09 -11.14
C ILE A 128 10.44 -11.74 -11.06
N ALA A 129 9.99 -10.81 -11.89
CA ALA A 129 10.39 -9.41 -11.83
C ALA A 129 9.16 -8.51 -11.81
N GLN A 130 9.20 -7.50 -10.96
CA GLN A 130 8.09 -6.57 -10.73
C GLN A 130 8.63 -5.16 -10.44
N GLY A 131 7.78 -4.16 -10.63
CA GLY A 131 8.11 -2.78 -10.31
C GLY A 131 7.22 -1.80 -11.05
N PHE A 132 7.76 -0.62 -11.34
CA PHE A 132 7.08 0.41 -12.10
C PHE A 132 7.87 0.73 -13.37
N LEU A 133 7.15 0.92 -14.47
CA LEU A 133 7.68 1.46 -15.72
C LEU A 133 6.82 2.62 -16.17
N THR A 134 7.37 3.47 -17.02
CA THR A 134 6.60 4.47 -17.74
C THR A 134 6.44 3.99 -19.16
N ILE A 135 5.20 3.75 -19.58
CA ILE A 135 4.86 3.31 -20.94
C ILE A 135 3.87 4.34 -21.50
N ASP A 136 4.19 4.93 -22.65
CA ASP A 136 3.41 5.99 -23.29
C ASP A 136 3.15 7.19 -22.36
N GLY A 137 4.15 7.57 -21.56
CA GLY A 137 4.04 8.68 -20.59
C GLY A 137 3.19 8.36 -19.35
N LYS A 138 2.59 7.16 -19.26
CA LYS A 138 1.81 6.73 -18.11
C LYS A 138 2.61 5.77 -17.23
N LYS A 139 2.58 5.99 -15.92
CA LYS A 139 3.24 5.08 -14.97
C LYS A 139 2.37 3.84 -14.78
N LYS A 140 2.96 2.67 -15.01
CA LYS A 140 2.30 1.36 -14.85
C LYS A 140 3.08 0.52 -13.86
N PHE A 141 2.38 -0.12 -12.95
CA PHE A 141 2.93 -1.24 -12.20
C PHE A 141 2.99 -2.45 -13.14
N TYR A 142 4.05 -3.25 -13.05
CA TYR A 142 4.18 -4.47 -13.82
C TYR A 142 4.58 -5.64 -12.93
N THR A 143 4.13 -6.83 -13.32
CA THR A 143 4.71 -8.11 -12.90
C THR A 143 5.02 -8.93 -14.14
N SER A 144 6.07 -9.75 -14.07
CA SER A 144 6.59 -10.42 -15.25
C SER A 144 7.28 -11.75 -14.92
N ARG A 145 7.26 -12.66 -15.89
CA ARG A 145 7.87 -13.99 -15.81
C ARG A 145 8.54 -14.36 -17.14
N PRO A 146 9.63 -15.14 -17.13
CA PRO A 146 10.36 -15.44 -18.36
C PRO A 146 9.53 -16.30 -19.32
N ILE A 147 9.75 -16.07 -20.61
CA ILE A 147 9.34 -16.96 -21.70
C ILE A 147 10.59 -17.75 -22.11
N LYS A 148 10.71 -18.96 -21.56
CA LYS A 148 11.79 -19.91 -21.87
C LYS A 148 11.30 -20.95 -22.86
N ILE A 149 12.03 -21.16 -23.94
CA ILE A 149 11.69 -22.21 -24.92
C ILE A 149 12.11 -23.55 -24.36
N THR A 150 11.16 -24.32 -23.84
CA THR A 150 11.44 -25.64 -23.23
C THR A 150 11.02 -26.81 -24.13
N GLN A 151 10.24 -26.56 -25.18
CA GLN A 151 9.79 -27.60 -26.11
C GLN A 151 10.38 -27.41 -27.51
N SER A 152 10.84 -28.50 -28.12
CA SER A 152 11.34 -28.52 -29.49
C SER A 152 10.26 -28.21 -30.53
N SER A 153 8.99 -28.44 -30.21
CA SER A 153 7.85 -28.11 -31.08
C SER A 153 7.79 -26.63 -31.44
N CYS A 154 8.24 -25.74 -30.56
CA CYS A 154 8.34 -24.30 -30.86
C CYS A 154 9.32 -24.02 -32.02
N LEU A 155 10.37 -24.83 -32.15
CA LEU A 155 11.42 -24.63 -33.14
C LEU A 155 11.00 -25.08 -34.55
N ILE A 156 9.88 -25.80 -34.69
CA ILE A 156 9.30 -26.14 -36.00
C ILE A 156 8.99 -24.85 -36.79
N CYS A 157 8.44 -23.84 -36.11
CA CYS A 157 8.11 -22.56 -36.74
C CYS A 157 9.20 -21.50 -36.55
N HIS A 158 9.95 -21.52 -35.45
CA HIS A 158 10.79 -20.39 -35.05
C HIS A 158 12.30 -20.58 -35.30
N THR A 159 12.71 -21.62 -36.05
CA THR A 159 14.13 -21.79 -36.45
C THR A 159 14.51 -20.82 -37.57
N SER A 160 13.89 -20.95 -38.74
CA SER A 160 14.11 -20.09 -39.92
C SER A 160 12.88 -20.11 -40.82
N LEU A 161 12.78 -19.15 -41.75
CA LEU A 161 11.66 -19.04 -42.66
C LEU A 161 11.50 -20.29 -43.53
N GLU A 162 12.60 -20.84 -44.06
CA GLU A 162 12.59 -21.98 -44.99
C GLU A 162 12.13 -23.28 -44.32
N LYS A 163 12.32 -23.40 -43.01
CA LYS A 163 11.92 -24.57 -42.21
C LYS A 163 10.51 -24.45 -41.64
N SER A 164 9.93 -23.25 -41.66
CA SER A 164 8.60 -22.99 -41.12
C SER A 164 7.49 -23.60 -41.99
N PRO A 165 6.27 -23.84 -41.47
CA PRO A 165 5.16 -24.32 -42.28
C PRO A 165 4.86 -23.42 -43.48
N LYS A 166 4.45 -23.99 -44.61
CA LYS A 166 4.12 -23.24 -45.85
C LYS A 166 3.09 -22.13 -45.61
N SER A 167 2.11 -22.40 -44.75
CA SER A 167 1.10 -21.42 -44.37
C SER A 167 1.68 -20.17 -43.70
N LEU A 168 2.77 -20.31 -42.93
CA LEU A 168 3.50 -19.18 -42.36
C LEU A 168 4.37 -18.49 -43.40
N GLN A 169 5.08 -19.25 -44.25
CA GLN A 169 5.92 -18.70 -45.32
C GLN A 169 5.14 -17.75 -46.23
N ILE A 170 3.93 -18.14 -46.64
CA ILE A 170 3.02 -17.32 -47.44
C ILE A 170 2.75 -15.95 -46.78
N LEU A 171 2.63 -15.88 -45.45
CA LEU A 171 2.41 -14.60 -44.76
C LEU A 171 3.63 -13.68 -44.83
N TYR A 172 4.86 -14.22 -44.79
CA TYR A 172 6.09 -13.44 -44.97
C TYR A 172 6.24 -12.99 -46.43
N GLU A 173 5.94 -13.87 -47.40
CA GLU A 173 5.95 -13.53 -48.83
C GLU A 173 4.95 -12.40 -49.16
N GLN A 174 3.79 -12.39 -48.48
CA GLN A 174 2.78 -11.34 -48.58
C GLN A 174 3.15 -10.04 -47.85
N GLY A 175 4.30 -10.00 -47.18
CA GLY A 175 4.76 -8.83 -46.42
C GLY A 175 3.99 -8.58 -45.12
N LYS A 176 3.28 -9.59 -44.59
CA LYS A 176 2.60 -9.45 -43.28
C LYS A 176 3.59 -9.31 -42.13
N TYR A 177 4.75 -9.97 -42.25
CA TYR A 177 5.84 -9.94 -41.27
C TYR A 177 7.16 -9.63 -41.96
N GLY A 178 8.10 -9.01 -41.24
CA GLY A 178 9.44 -8.72 -41.75
C GLY A 178 10.31 -9.98 -41.83
N ALA A 179 11.20 -10.09 -42.83
CA ALA A 179 11.92 -11.32 -43.19
C ALA A 179 12.60 -12.08 -42.02
N ASN A 180 13.11 -11.38 -41.00
CA ASN A 180 13.82 -11.99 -39.86
C ASN A 180 13.02 -11.99 -38.55
N GLN A 181 11.79 -11.48 -38.55
CA GLN A 181 10.95 -11.41 -37.35
C GLN A 181 10.54 -12.79 -36.89
N GLY A 182 10.66 -13.07 -35.59
CA GLY A 182 10.15 -14.31 -35.00
C GLY A 182 10.95 -15.58 -35.32
N PHE A 183 12.20 -15.47 -35.75
CA PHE A 183 13.08 -16.61 -35.99
C PHE A 183 14.34 -16.57 -35.12
N GLY A 184 15.17 -17.62 -35.19
CA GLY A 184 16.42 -17.75 -34.43
C GLY A 184 16.23 -18.11 -32.96
N TRP A 185 15.07 -18.67 -32.59
CA TRP A 185 14.84 -19.12 -31.22
C TRP A 185 15.65 -20.39 -30.94
N GLU A 186 16.07 -20.55 -29.68
CA GLU A 186 16.89 -21.68 -29.25
C GLU A 186 16.27 -22.40 -28.05
N LEU A 187 16.43 -23.72 -28.01
CA LEU A 187 15.97 -24.54 -26.90
C LEU A 187 16.71 -24.14 -25.60
N ASN A 188 15.96 -24.09 -24.51
CA ASN A 188 16.37 -23.70 -23.17
C ASN A 188 16.86 -22.25 -23.03
N LYS A 189 16.59 -21.37 -24.02
CA LYS A 189 16.85 -19.93 -23.88
C LYS A 189 15.59 -19.16 -23.48
N ILE A 190 15.80 -18.11 -22.69
CA ILE A 190 14.80 -17.07 -22.43
C ILE A 190 14.85 -16.09 -23.59
N ILE A 191 13.73 -15.94 -24.28
CA ILE A 191 13.61 -15.12 -25.49
C ILE A 191 12.73 -13.88 -25.29
N GLY A 192 12.16 -13.75 -24.09
CA GLY A 192 11.20 -12.72 -23.74
C GLY A 192 10.67 -12.90 -22.33
N THR A 193 9.67 -12.10 -21.99
CA THR A 193 8.98 -12.10 -20.73
C THR A 193 7.50 -11.83 -20.94
N LYS A 194 6.64 -12.56 -20.25
CA LYS A 194 5.19 -12.27 -20.23
C LYS A 194 4.93 -11.27 -19.12
N MET A 195 4.21 -10.21 -19.44
CA MET A 195 4.01 -9.06 -18.55
C MET A 195 2.53 -8.77 -18.39
N ILE A 196 2.14 -8.43 -17.16
CA ILE A 196 0.86 -7.78 -16.88
C ILE A 196 1.15 -6.37 -16.39
N TYR A 197 0.56 -5.40 -17.07
CA TYR A 197 0.61 -3.99 -16.72
C TYR A 197 -0.69 -3.56 -16.05
N ILE A 198 -0.55 -2.78 -14.98
CA ILE A 198 -1.64 -2.22 -14.19
C ILE A 198 -1.41 -0.70 -14.09
N PRO A 199 -2.38 0.17 -14.39
CA PRO A 199 -2.22 1.61 -14.20
C PRO A 199 -1.84 1.95 -12.76
N ALA A 200 -0.78 2.73 -12.55
CA ALA A 200 -0.31 3.07 -11.20
C ALA A 200 -1.36 3.89 -10.43
N GLU A 201 -2.21 4.62 -11.14
CA GLU A 201 -3.31 5.40 -10.58
C GLU A 201 -4.30 4.53 -9.81
N GLN A 202 -4.54 3.29 -10.25
CA GLN A 202 -5.39 2.35 -9.50
C GLN A 202 -4.76 1.96 -8.17
N VAL A 203 -3.43 1.74 -8.15
CA VAL A 203 -2.66 1.45 -6.93
C VAL A 203 -2.75 2.62 -5.95
N TYR A 204 -2.54 3.84 -6.44
CA TYR A 204 -2.59 5.04 -5.60
C TYR A 204 -4.00 5.36 -5.12
N LYS A 205 -5.03 5.15 -5.94
CA LYS A 205 -6.41 5.39 -5.55
C LYS A 205 -6.82 4.51 -4.37
N ILE A 206 -6.58 3.19 -4.48
CA ILE A 206 -6.87 2.24 -3.39
C ILE A 206 -6.08 2.59 -2.13
N THR A 207 -4.80 2.95 -2.28
CA THR A 207 -3.94 3.35 -1.16
C THR A 207 -4.49 4.62 -0.48
N ASN A 208 -4.87 5.63 -1.26
CA ASN A 208 -5.34 6.93 -0.76
C ASN A 208 -6.70 6.83 -0.07
N GLU A 209 -7.66 6.09 -0.65
CA GLU A 209 -8.98 5.89 -0.05
C GLU A 209 -8.88 5.21 1.32
N ASN A 210 -8.10 4.12 1.40
CA ASN A 210 -7.84 3.44 2.66
C ASN A 210 -7.08 4.32 3.66
N PHE A 211 -6.10 5.08 3.19
CA PHE A 211 -5.32 5.99 4.03
C PHE A 211 -6.19 7.08 4.65
N ILE A 212 -7.05 7.74 3.86
CA ILE A 212 -7.95 8.80 4.34
C ILE A 212 -8.94 8.23 5.36
N LEU A 213 -9.50 7.05 5.10
CA LEU A 213 -10.42 6.39 6.04
C LEU A 213 -9.73 6.07 7.37
N ILE A 214 -8.55 5.44 7.31
CA ILE A 214 -7.80 5.04 8.51
C ILE A 214 -7.37 6.28 9.31
N ILE A 215 -6.75 7.27 8.66
CA ILE A 215 -6.29 8.48 9.37
C ILE A 215 -7.46 9.31 9.89
N GLY A 216 -8.60 9.32 9.19
CA GLY A 216 -9.83 9.97 9.63
C GLY A 216 -10.35 9.34 10.92
N ILE A 217 -10.44 8.00 10.98
CA ILE A 217 -10.85 7.27 12.18
C ILE A 217 -9.88 7.52 13.34
N PHE A 218 -8.58 7.40 13.11
CA PHE A 218 -7.58 7.67 14.15
C PHE A 218 -7.67 9.10 14.67
N THR A 219 -7.78 10.08 13.78
CA THR A 219 -7.91 11.50 14.16
C THR A 219 -9.17 11.73 14.99
N ALA A 220 -10.30 11.13 14.62
CA ALA A 220 -11.55 11.22 15.37
C ALA A 220 -11.43 10.61 16.78
N ILE A 221 -10.85 9.41 16.89
CA ILE A 221 -10.63 8.74 18.19
C ILE A 221 -9.72 9.59 19.09
N PHE A 222 -8.65 10.15 18.54
CA PHE A 222 -7.75 11.00 19.31
C PHE A 222 -8.42 12.32 19.72
N ALA A 223 -9.19 12.96 18.84
CA ALA A 223 -9.92 14.18 19.17
C ALA A 223 -10.90 13.96 20.33
N VAL A 224 -11.65 12.85 20.30
CA VAL A 224 -12.55 12.44 21.39
C VAL A 224 -11.77 12.18 22.67
N THR A 225 -10.66 11.44 22.61
CA THR A 225 -9.82 11.16 23.78
C THR A 225 -9.27 12.44 24.41
N ILE A 226 -8.76 13.37 23.61
CA ILE A 226 -8.24 14.67 24.10
C ILE A 226 -9.36 15.49 24.73
N PHE A 227 -10.53 15.55 24.08
CA PHE A 227 -11.68 16.26 24.60
C PHE A 227 -12.12 15.71 25.96
N LEU A 228 -12.28 14.38 26.07
CA LEU A 228 -12.66 13.71 27.32
C LEU A 228 -11.60 13.89 28.41
N ALA A 229 -10.31 13.73 28.09
CA ALA A 229 -9.21 13.95 29.03
C ALA A 229 -9.16 15.40 29.53
N THR A 230 -9.42 16.37 28.65
CA THR A 230 -9.43 17.80 29.00
C THR A 230 -10.62 18.14 29.90
N LEU A 231 -11.81 17.60 29.59
CA LEU A 231 -12.99 17.74 30.46
C LEU A 231 -12.75 17.12 31.83
N TRP A 232 -12.22 15.91 31.86
CA TRP A 232 -11.92 15.19 33.09
C TRP A 232 -10.89 15.95 33.94
N LEU A 233 -9.77 16.36 33.35
CA LEU A 233 -8.74 17.14 34.04
C LEU A 233 -9.26 18.50 34.55
N LYS A 234 -10.10 19.18 33.76
CA LYS A 234 -10.73 20.43 34.17
C LYS A 234 -11.63 20.25 35.39
N GLN A 235 -12.45 19.20 35.39
CA GLN A 235 -13.47 18.97 36.42
C GLN A 235 -12.91 18.37 37.71
N TYR A 236 -11.96 17.43 37.61
CA TYR A 236 -11.44 16.70 38.76
C TYR A 236 -10.15 17.26 39.34
N VAL A 237 -9.38 18.03 38.56
CA VAL A 237 -8.08 18.58 39.02
C VAL A 237 -8.10 20.10 39.04
N VAL A 238 -8.27 20.75 37.88
CA VAL A 238 -8.07 22.21 37.76
C VAL A 238 -9.10 23.01 38.56
N GLN A 239 -10.39 22.67 38.47
CA GLN A 239 -11.43 23.39 39.22
C GLN A 239 -11.28 23.25 40.74
N PRO A 240 -11.12 22.05 41.32
CA PRO A 240 -10.83 21.90 42.76
C PRO A 240 -9.57 22.64 43.20
N LEU A 241 -8.48 22.57 42.43
CA LEU A 241 -7.24 23.28 42.76
C LEU A 241 -7.47 24.80 42.79
N ASN A 242 -8.14 25.35 41.78
CA ASN A 242 -8.48 26.79 41.73
C ASN A 242 -9.33 27.22 42.93
N ARG A 243 -10.27 26.39 43.40
CA ARG A 243 -11.06 26.69 44.61
C ARG A 243 -10.19 26.75 45.86
N ILE A 244 -9.28 25.79 46.05
CA ILE A 244 -8.33 25.80 47.17
C ILE A 244 -7.46 27.06 47.11
N THR A 245 -6.94 27.42 45.92
CA THR A 245 -6.15 28.64 45.74
C THR A 245 -6.93 29.91 46.11
N GLN A 246 -8.20 30.03 45.67
CA GLN A 246 -9.04 31.18 45.99
C GLN A 246 -9.31 31.32 47.50
N VAL A 247 -9.62 30.21 48.19
CA VAL A 247 -9.81 30.25 49.65
C VAL A 247 -8.52 30.59 50.37
N ALA A 248 -7.37 30.06 49.92
CA ALA A 248 -6.08 30.39 50.50
C ALA A 248 -5.74 31.88 50.33
N GLU A 249 -6.06 32.46 49.18
CA GLU A 249 -5.88 33.89 48.92
C GLU A 249 -6.75 34.75 49.85
N ALA A 250 -8.03 34.41 50.03
CA ALA A 250 -8.93 35.12 50.95
C ALA A 250 -8.46 35.02 52.43
N VAL A 251 -8.05 33.82 52.86
CA VAL A 251 -7.45 33.60 54.20
C VAL A 251 -6.19 34.46 54.38
N SER A 252 -5.36 34.62 53.34
CA SER A 252 -4.16 35.46 53.39
C SER A 252 -4.47 36.95 53.56
N LEU A 253 -5.63 37.40 53.08
CA LEU A 253 -6.14 38.76 53.23
C LEU A 253 -6.86 38.99 54.57
N GLY A 254 -6.99 37.95 55.41
CA GLY A 254 -7.58 38.03 56.75
C GLY A 254 -9.01 37.50 56.87
N GLU A 255 -9.59 36.96 55.79
CA GLU A 255 -10.93 36.35 55.80
C GLU A 255 -10.86 34.90 56.34
N MET A 256 -10.91 34.76 57.67
CA MET A 256 -10.68 33.46 58.36
C MET A 256 -11.93 32.57 58.46
N ASP A 257 -13.11 33.11 58.16
CA ASP A 257 -14.41 32.45 58.24
C ASP A 257 -14.69 31.51 57.05
N ILE A 258 -13.92 31.61 55.97
CA ILE A 258 -14.08 30.77 54.77
C ILE A 258 -13.45 29.38 54.98
N GLU A 259 -14.15 28.31 54.59
CA GLU A 259 -13.70 26.92 54.75
C GLU A 259 -13.19 26.30 53.44
N PHE A 260 -12.12 25.50 53.54
CA PHE A 260 -11.69 24.63 52.45
C PHE A 260 -12.61 23.42 52.36
N LYS A 261 -13.48 23.38 51.35
CA LYS A 261 -14.41 22.26 51.14
C LYS A 261 -13.70 21.07 50.50
N LYS A 262 -13.70 19.93 51.19
CA LYS A 262 -13.27 18.65 50.63
C LYS A 262 -14.34 18.08 49.71
N HIS A 263 -14.02 17.95 48.43
CA HIS A 263 -14.94 17.42 47.40
C HIS A 263 -14.49 16.09 46.80
N SER A 264 -13.28 15.63 47.12
CA SER A 264 -12.74 14.36 46.63
C SER A 264 -12.01 13.63 47.76
N ASN A 265 -11.84 12.33 47.60
CA ASN A 265 -11.05 11.46 48.49
C ASN A 265 -9.68 11.11 47.90
N ASP A 266 -9.26 11.83 46.86
CA ASP A 266 -7.94 11.73 46.23
C ASP A 266 -6.91 12.68 46.88
N GLU A 267 -5.75 12.83 46.24
CA GLU A 267 -4.68 13.73 46.64
C GLU A 267 -5.14 15.19 46.78
N ILE A 268 -6.11 15.63 45.96
CA ILE A 268 -6.67 16.99 46.04
C ILE A 268 -7.56 17.14 47.28
N GLY A 269 -8.30 16.08 47.63
CA GLY A 269 -9.01 16.00 48.90
C GLY A 269 -8.10 16.10 50.12
N HIS A 270 -7.00 15.34 50.12
CA HIS A 270 -5.99 15.41 51.17
C HIS A 270 -5.30 16.77 51.25
N LEU A 271 -5.10 17.44 50.11
CA LEU A 271 -4.60 18.82 50.05
C LEU A 271 -5.56 19.79 50.76
N ALA A 272 -6.87 19.70 50.50
CA ALA A 272 -7.88 20.53 51.17
C ALA A 272 -7.86 20.34 52.71
N ASP A 273 -7.70 19.09 53.18
CA ASP A 273 -7.59 18.79 54.62
C ASP A 273 -6.32 19.42 55.23
N ALA A 274 -5.20 19.38 54.51
CA ALA A 274 -3.95 20.00 54.97
C ALA A 274 -4.07 21.52 55.09
N PHE A 275 -4.66 22.18 54.09
CA PHE A 275 -4.93 23.62 54.11
C PHE A 275 -5.91 24.02 55.22
N THR A 276 -6.91 23.19 55.51
CA THR A 276 -7.84 23.41 56.64
C THR A 276 -7.08 23.44 57.96
N ARG A 277 -6.21 22.44 58.22
CA ARG A 277 -5.39 22.40 59.44
C ARG A 277 -4.45 23.60 59.56
N MET A 278 -3.87 24.03 58.43
CA MET A 278 -3.02 25.23 58.39
C MET A 278 -3.81 26.49 58.78
N LYS A 279 -5.00 26.69 58.20
CA LYS A 279 -5.89 27.83 58.53
C LYS A 279 -6.21 27.87 60.02
N THR A 280 -6.66 26.74 60.58
CA THR A 280 -6.99 26.65 62.01
C THR A 280 -5.79 26.96 62.91
N SER A 281 -4.59 26.50 62.52
CA SER A 281 -3.36 26.78 63.27
C SER A 281 -3.01 28.27 63.27
N LEU A 282 -3.16 28.94 62.12
CA LEU A 282 -2.96 30.38 61.97
C LEU A 282 -3.98 31.18 62.79
N GLU A 283 -5.25 30.79 62.76
CA GLU A 283 -6.32 31.43 63.52
C GLU A 283 -6.07 31.38 65.03
N ILE A 284 -5.63 30.22 65.54
CA ILE A 284 -5.25 30.05 66.95
C ILE A 284 -4.05 30.93 67.30
N ALA A 285 -3.04 31.00 66.42
CA ALA A 285 -1.86 31.84 66.64
C ALA A 285 -2.22 33.33 66.72
N LEU A 286 -3.05 33.82 65.80
CA LEU A 286 -3.54 35.20 65.79
C LEU A 286 -4.38 35.52 67.03
N LYS A 287 -5.33 34.64 67.42
CA LYS A 287 -6.13 34.80 68.65
C LYS A 287 -5.25 34.87 69.91
N ARG A 288 -4.18 34.08 69.96
CA ARG A 288 -3.21 34.12 71.07
C ARG A 288 -2.42 35.43 71.11
N LEU A 289 -2.04 35.96 69.95
CA LEU A 289 -1.36 37.26 69.85
C LEU A 289 -2.27 38.40 70.34
N VAL A 290 -3.51 38.48 69.84
CA VAL A 290 -4.48 39.51 70.26
C VAL A 290 -4.71 39.46 71.77
N LYS A 291 -5.00 38.26 72.32
CA LYS A 291 -5.20 38.08 73.77
C LYS A 291 -3.99 38.48 74.62
N LYS A 292 -2.77 38.36 74.08
CA LYS A 292 -1.53 38.77 74.76
C LYS A 292 -1.36 40.29 74.72
N VAL A 293 -1.72 40.94 73.61
CA VAL A 293 -1.73 42.40 73.47
C VAL A 293 -2.75 43.02 74.43
N ASP A 294 -3.98 42.49 74.48
CA ASP A 294 -5.04 42.99 75.38
C ASP A 294 -4.68 42.86 76.86
N ARG A 295 -3.99 41.76 77.24
CA ARG A 295 -3.49 41.58 78.61
C ARG A 295 -2.42 42.59 78.99
N ASN A 296 -1.55 42.96 78.05
CA ASN A 296 -0.49 43.94 78.30
C ASN A 296 -1.04 45.37 78.32
N GLN A 297 -2.10 45.68 77.59
CA GLN A 297 -2.76 47.00 77.63
C GLN A 297 -3.60 47.22 78.90
N ASN A 298 -4.18 46.17 79.49
CA ASN A 298 -4.93 46.25 80.76
C ASN A 298 -4.04 46.23 82.03
N GLN A 299 -2.71 46.17 81.88
CA GLN A 299 -1.74 46.22 82.98
C GLN A 299 -0.95 47.55 83.04
N LEU A 300 -1.30 48.51 82.19
CA LEU A 300 -0.86 49.91 82.19
C LEU A 300 -2.02 50.81 82.60
#